data_AF-A0A846YVT7-F1
#
_entry.id   AF-A0A846YVT7-F1
#
_cell.length_a   1.000
_cell.length_b   1.000
_cell.length_c   1.000
_cell.angle_alpha   90.00
_cell.angle_beta   90.00
_cell.angle_gamma   90.00
#
_symmetry.space_group_name_H-M   'P 1'
#
loop_
_entity.id
_entity.type
_entity.pdbx_description
1 polymer ?
#
loop_
_entity_poly.entity_id
_entity_poly.type
_entity_poly.pdbx_seq_one_letter_code
_entity_poly.pdbx_strand_id
1 'polypeptide(L)'
;MNRGGWRGDFDLLDAIDRVRDALARKHYGQIDRMLLLRSISAAAGLGFAAKDIERLPSTSAATLTSAIEQTEDAARRAVDFLTTEIGTPTAETLPYPNQLAVVIEIFRRLPKPDARQFAAIRSWFWRTALTGYYEGWNARKMAEDLAAVHAFTSGETKSIEVDTAPLSSRLWQSQQYRRDSARTKAFALLLAAAGPRDLRTGQRIDTGRALAVSNDMQYHHFFPKAWLTREGRTYEQANTLLNIVMLTAISNQAVADQAPAAYLKAEIDFSGEEEMRARLEGLLVSPQAFDAAVRGDYQVFLTARAETLLAWAQDLVKGAEIAEPLDHEPDPEVTRRSHEVEVMDTDTDD
;
A
#
# COMPACT_ATOMS: atom_id res chain seq x y z
N MET A 1 22.06 -23.92 40.06
CA MET A 1 20.68 -23.75 39.56
C MET A 1 20.75 -23.12 38.19
N ASN A 2 20.15 -23.78 37.20
CA ASN A 2 20.35 -23.60 35.76
C ASN A 2 20.31 -22.14 35.29
N ARG A 3 21.45 -21.64 34.79
CA ARG A 3 21.47 -20.53 33.84
C ARG A 3 21.19 -21.15 32.47
N GLY A 4 19.94 -21.07 32.02
CA GLY A 4 19.57 -21.42 30.65
C GLY A 4 20.43 -20.60 29.69
N GLY A 5 21.35 -21.29 29.00
CA GLY A 5 22.25 -20.67 28.05
C GLY A 5 21.48 -20.29 26.80
N TRP A 6 21.32 -18.98 26.61
CA TRP A 6 20.86 -18.37 25.37
C TRP A 6 21.75 -18.84 24.21
N ARG A 7 21.18 -19.45 23.17
CA ARG A 7 21.88 -19.77 21.91
C ARG A 7 21.45 -18.71 20.92
N GLY A 8 22.19 -17.61 20.89
CA GLY A 8 21.70 -16.32 20.37
C GLY A 8 21.14 -16.31 18.94
N ASP A 9 21.59 -17.20 18.06
CA ASP A 9 21.06 -17.27 16.68
C ASP A 9 19.73 -18.05 16.60
N PHE A 10 19.57 -19.12 17.38
CA PHE A 10 18.37 -19.95 17.41
C PHE A 10 17.22 -19.20 18.10
N ASP A 11 17.51 -18.54 19.22
CA ASP A 11 16.50 -17.80 19.99
C ASP A 11 15.95 -16.56 19.27
N LEU A 12 16.75 -15.94 18.38
CA LEU A 12 16.35 -14.76 17.59
C LEU A 12 15.46 -15.12 16.40
N LEU A 13 15.75 -16.24 15.71
CA LEU A 13 14.91 -16.72 14.63
C LEU A 13 13.53 -17.15 15.15
N ASP A 14 13.49 -17.89 16.25
CA ASP A 14 12.25 -18.27 16.91
C ASP A 14 11.44 -17.04 17.34
N ALA A 15 12.12 -15.98 17.81
CA ALA A 15 11.47 -14.72 18.14
C ALA A 15 10.85 -14.02 16.94
N ILE A 16 11.56 -13.98 15.82
CA ILE A 16 11.06 -13.40 14.57
C ILE A 16 9.83 -14.16 14.08
N ASP A 17 9.87 -15.50 14.11
CA ASP A 17 8.75 -16.32 13.67
C ASP A 17 7.54 -16.15 14.59
N ARG A 18 7.73 -16.02 15.92
CA ARG A 18 6.63 -15.62 16.84
C ARG A 18 6.00 -14.28 16.47
N VAL A 19 6.81 -13.28 16.09
CA VAL A 19 6.27 -11.99 15.63
C VAL A 19 5.52 -12.15 14.30
N ARG A 20 5.96 -13.04 13.40
CA ARG A 20 5.23 -13.32 12.16
C ARG A 20 3.88 -14.00 12.43
N ASP A 21 3.85 -15.01 13.30
CA ASP A 21 2.62 -15.71 13.70
C ASP A 21 1.62 -14.75 14.35
N ALA A 22 2.12 -13.85 15.19
CA ALA A 22 1.37 -12.79 15.81
C ALA A 22 0.63 -11.89 14.80
N LEU A 23 1.22 -11.65 13.63
CA LEU A 23 0.70 -10.80 12.55
C LEU A 23 -0.06 -11.58 11.48
N ALA A 24 0.04 -12.91 11.47
CA ALA A 24 -0.60 -13.79 10.48
C ALA A 24 -2.13 -13.62 10.45
N ARG A 25 -2.76 -13.40 11.61
CA ARG A 25 -4.23 -13.15 11.71
C ARG A 25 -4.71 -11.93 10.94
N LYS A 26 -3.81 -11.00 10.59
CA LYS A 26 -4.11 -9.82 9.77
C LYS A 26 -3.47 -9.89 8.38
N HIS A 27 -3.05 -11.08 7.94
CA HIS A 27 -2.38 -11.30 6.65
C HIS A 27 -1.01 -10.60 6.51
N TYR A 28 -0.31 -10.41 7.64
CA TYR A 28 1.06 -9.87 7.68
C TYR A 28 2.09 -10.91 8.16
N GLY A 29 1.74 -12.21 8.21
CA GLY A 29 2.67 -13.26 8.64
C GLY A 29 3.83 -13.53 7.68
N GLN A 30 3.71 -13.11 6.42
CA GLN A 30 4.74 -13.34 5.39
C GLN A 30 5.72 -12.17 5.22
N ILE A 31 5.78 -11.25 6.20
CA ILE A 31 6.81 -10.20 6.21
C ILE A 31 8.21 -10.82 6.23
N ASP A 32 9.11 -10.24 5.44
CA ASP A 32 10.53 -10.61 5.38
C ASP A 32 11.20 -10.53 6.76
N ARG A 33 11.90 -11.61 7.16
CA ARG A 33 12.60 -11.70 8.45
C ARG A 33 13.61 -10.58 8.66
N MET A 34 14.28 -10.11 7.61
CA MET A 34 15.21 -8.98 7.67
C MET A 34 14.50 -7.69 8.10
N LEU A 35 13.23 -7.50 7.74
CA LEU A 35 12.47 -6.33 8.20
C LEU A 35 12.31 -6.35 9.72
N LEU A 36 11.92 -7.51 10.27
CA LEU A 36 11.78 -7.67 11.72
C LEU A 36 13.13 -7.55 12.44
N LEU A 37 14.22 -8.07 11.87
CA LEU A 37 15.57 -7.86 12.38
C LEU A 37 15.95 -6.37 12.45
N ARG A 38 15.59 -5.57 11.44
CA ARG A 38 15.80 -4.11 11.46
C ARG A 38 15.04 -3.48 12.63
N SER A 39 13.78 -3.84 12.83
CA SER A 39 12.97 -3.31 13.92
C SER A 39 13.52 -3.72 15.30
N ILE A 40 13.94 -4.97 15.48
CA ILE A 40 14.58 -5.45 16.72
C ILE A 40 15.89 -4.71 16.98
N SER A 41 16.72 -4.52 15.95
CA SER A 41 17.97 -3.76 16.05
C SER A 41 17.74 -2.31 16.46
N ALA A 42 16.75 -1.63 15.87
CA ALA A 42 16.37 -0.28 16.30
C ALA A 42 15.84 -0.26 17.75
N ALA A 43 14.99 -1.22 18.13
CA ALA A 43 14.47 -1.36 19.49
C ALA A 43 15.57 -1.63 20.53
N ALA A 44 16.65 -2.30 20.15
CA ALA A 44 17.84 -2.53 20.98
C ALA A 44 18.74 -1.28 21.12
N GLY A 45 18.37 -0.14 20.52
CA GLY A 45 19.12 1.11 20.59
C GLY A 45 20.26 1.21 19.56
N LEU A 46 20.19 0.41 18.49
CA LEU A 46 21.17 0.41 17.40
C LEU A 46 20.60 1.19 16.20
N GLY A 47 20.18 0.51 15.14
CA GLY A 47 19.62 1.13 13.94
C GLY A 47 19.13 0.10 12.92
N PHE A 48 18.65 0.56 11.75
CA PHE A 48 18.11 -0.32 10.70
C PHE A 48 19.16 -0.88 9.73
N ALA A 49 20.42 -0.41 9.77
CA ALA A 49 21.41 -0.84 8.79
C ALA A 49 21.94 -2.25 9.09
N ALA A 50 22.46 -2.95 8.07
CA ALA A 50 23.04 -4.28 8.24
C ALA A 50 24.15 -4.30 9.32
N LYS A 51 25.02 -3.28 9.33
CA LYS A 51 26.06 -3.09 10.36
C LYS A 51 25.52 -2.96 11.79
N ASP A 52 24.27 -2.52 11.94
CA ASP A 52 23.63 -2.39 13.25
C ASP A 52 23.08 -3.76 13.68
N ILE A 53 22.48 -4.51 12.76
CA ILE A 53 22.02 -5.89 12.98
C ILE A 53 23.18 -6.80 13.38
N GLU A 54 24.35 -6.67 12.73
CA GLU A 54 25.57 -7.42 13.06
C GLU A 54 26.05 -7.23 14.51
N ARG A 55 25.60 -6.17 15.19
CA ARG A 55 25.93 -5.87 16.59
C ARG A 55 24.94 -6.47 17.58
N LEU A 56 23.80 -7.02 17.13
CA LEU A 56 22.81 -7.68 17.99
C LEU A 56 23.42 -8.78 18.88
N PRO A 57 24.31 -9.67 18.40
CA PRO A 57 24.92 -10.70 19.24
C PRO A 57 25.78 -10.15 20.39
N SER A 58 26.24 -8.91 20.28
CA SER A 58 27.00 -8.22 21.34
C SER A 58 26.12 -7.50 22.36
N THR A 59 24.80 -7.50 22.15
CA THR A 59 23.83 -6.86 23.05
C THR A 59 23.51 -7.78 24.22
N SER A 60 23.25 -7.20 25.41
CA SER A 60 22.92 -8.01 26.58
C SER A 60 21.63 -8.80 26.35
N ALA A 61 21.54 -10.03 26.89
CA ALA A 61 20.34 -10.86 26.76
C ALA A 61 19.07 -10.13 27.26
N ALA A 62 19.17 -9.37 28.35
CA ALA A 62 18.05 -8.60 28.89
C ALA A 62 17.58 -7.50 27.92
N THR A 63 18.50 -6.78 27.29
CA THR A 63 18.19 -5.75 26.29
C THR A 63 17.56 -6.38 25.05
N LEU A 64 18.08 -7.51 24.58
CA LEU A 64 17.58 -8.17 23.37
C LEU A 64 16.18 -8.76 23.59
N THR A 65 15.94 -9.42 24.73
CA THR A 65 14.59 -9.89 25.09
C THR A 65 13.59 -8.73 25.13
N SER A 66 13.94 -7.61 25.76
CA SER A 66 13.06 -6.45 25.81
C SER A 66 12.82 -5.82 24.42
N ALA A 67 13.84 -5.77 23.57
CA ALA A 67 13.72 -5.27 22.20
C ALA A 67 12.76 -6.12 21.36
N ILE A 68 12.81 -7.45 21.52
CA ILE A 68 11.91 -8.41 20.85
C ILE A 68 10.46 -8.17 21.30
N GLU A 69 10.20 -8.14 22.61
CA GLU A 69 8.86 -7.92 23.18
C GLU A 69 8.25 -6.58 22.72
N GLN A 70 9.04 -5.50 22.79
CA GLN A 70 8.62 -4.20 22.30
C GLN A 70 8.33 -4.19 20.79
N THR A 71 9.12 -4.93 20.01
CA THR A 71 8.91 -5.05 18.56
C THR A 71 7.64 -5.80 18.25
N GLU A 72 7.33 -6.90 18.94
CA GLU A 72 6.08 -7.65 18.76
C GLU A 72 4.87 -6.75 18.98
N ASP A 73 4.84 -6.08 20.13
CA ASP A 73 3.76 -5.16 20.52
C ASP A 73 3.60 -4.01 19.52
N ALA A 74 4.71 -3.42 19.09
CA ALA A 74 4.71 -2.33 18.13
C ALA A 74 4.29 -2.79 16.73
N ALA A 75 4.67 -3.99 16.32
CA ALA A 75 4.29 -4.56 15.03
C ALA A 75 2.79 -4.85 14.94
N ARG A 76 2.16 -5.30 16.03
CA ARG A 76 0.70 -5.44 16.11
C ARG A 76 0.01 -4.09 15.86
N ARG A 77 0.44 -3.04 16.57
CA ARG A 77 -0.10 -1.67 16.39
C ARG A 77 0.17 -1.11 15.00
N ALA A 78 1.35 -1.36 14.45
CA ALA A 78 1.71 -0.95 13.09
C ALA A 78 0.78 -1.60 12.05
N VAL A 79 0.54 -2.91 12.16
CA VAL A 79 -0.37 -3.63 11.27
C VAL A 79 -1.82 -3.19 11.49
N ASP A 80 -2.24 -2.90 12.72
CA ASP A 80 -3.54 -2.28 13.00
C ASP A 80 -3.69 -0.97 12.22
N PHE A 81 -2.75 -0.04 12.38
CA PHE A 81 -2.72 1.22 11.63
C PHE A 81 -2.75 1.01 10.11
N LEU A 82 -1.92 0.11 9.58
CA LEU A 82 -1.86 -0.16 8.14
C LEU A 82 -3.17 -0.75 7.60
N THR A 83 -3.80 -1.64 8.34
CA THR A 83 -5.06 -2.27 7.93
C THR A 83 -6.26 -1.33 8.07
N THR A 84 -6.32 -0.52 9.13
CA THR A 84 -7.50 0.32 9.43
C THR A 84 -7.40 1.75 8.92
N GLU A 85 -6.24 2.40 9.06
CA GLU A 85 -6.07 3.83 8.74
C GLU A 85 -5.57 4.05 7.31
N ILE A 86 -4.87 3.07 6.75
CA ILE A 86 -4.32 3.14 5.39
C ILE A 86 -5.12 2.25 4.41
N GLY A 87 -5.68 1.14 4.89
CA GLY A 87 -6.47 0.21 4.07
C GLY A 87 -5.62 -0.81 3.30
N THR A 88 -4.42 -1.15 3.77
CA THR A 88 -3.58 -2.23 3.20
C THR A 88 -3.98 -3.59 3.78
N PRO A 89 -4.63 -4.49 3.01
CA PRO A 89 -5.18 -5.73 3.56
C PRO A 89 -4.14 -6.81 3.84
N THR A 90 -2.97 -6.77 3.17
CA THR A 90 -1.88 -7.74 3.34
C THR A 90 -0.51 -7.07 3.27
N ALA A 91 0.55 -7.74 3.73
CA ALA A 91 1.92 -7.21 3.62
C ALA A 91 2.35 -6.96 2.17
N GLU A 92 1.91 -7.79 1.22
CA GLU A 92 2.24 -7.66 -0.20
C GLU A 92 1.63 -6.41 -0.83
N THR A 93 0.55 -5.88 -0.24
CA THR A 93 -0.13 -4.68 -0.73
C THR A 93 0.64 -3.39 -0.41
N LEU A 94 1.59 -3.45 0.53
CA LEU A 94 2.47 -2.33 0.82
C LEU A 94 3.27 -1.94 -0.43
N PRO A 95 3.32 -0.65 -0.80
CA PRO A 95 4.14 -0.18 -1.89
C PRO A 95 5.61 -0.49 -1.66
N TYR A 96 6.06 -0.30 -0.41
CA TYR A 96 7.44 -0.51 0.00
C TYR A 96 7.45 -1.29 1.31
N PRO A 97 7.82 -2.59 1.32
CA PRO A 97 7.86 -3.37 2.55
C PRO A 97 8.68 -2.71 3.65
N ASN A 98 9.86 -2.15 3.32
CA ASN A 98 10.74 -1.45 4.27
C ASN A 98 10.07 -0.29 5.03
N GLN A 99 9.01 0.32 4.50
CA GLN A 99 8.24 1.34 5.20
C GLN A 99 7.67 0.82 6.53
N LEU A 100 7.30 -0.47 6.58
CA LEU A 100 6.80 -1.11 7.79
C LEU A 100 7.83 -1.09 8.94
N ALA A 101 9.13 -1.21 8.67
CA ALA A 101 10.14 -1.14 9.74
C ALA A 101 10.08 0.21 10.48
N VAL A 102 9.84 1.30 9.75
CA VAL A 102 9.73 2.65 10.31
C VAL A 102 8.38 2.85 11.01
N VAL A 103 7.29 2.29 10.48
CA VAL A 103 5.97 2.28 11.16
C VAL A 103 6.06 1.54 12.50
N ILE A 104 6.72 0.38 12.53
CA ILE A 104 6.97 -0.37 13.78
C ILE A 104 7.72 0.52 14.79
N GLU A 105 8.78 1.20 14.37
CA GLU A 105 9.54 2.08 15.26
C GLU A 105 8.69 3.26 15.79
N ILE A 106 7.84 3.86 14.94
CA ILE A 106 6.89 4.90 15.37
C ILE A 106 6.00 4.38 16.49
N PHE A 107 5.34 3.23 16.32
CA PHE A 107 4.43 2.66 17.33
C PHE A 107 5.13 1.99 18.52
N ARG A 108 6.44 1.77 18.43
CA ARG A 108 7.27 1.39 19.58
C ARG A 108 7.52 2.59 20.49
N ARG A 109 7.90 3.73 19.91
CA ARG A 109 8.15 4.98 20.67
C ARG A 109 6.87 5.73 21.05
N LEU A 110 5.81 5.57 20.27
CA LEU A 110 4.52 6.21 20.46
C LEU A 110 3.37 5.18 20.41
N PRO A 111 3.18 4.36 21.47
CA PRO A 111 2.19 3.28 21.47
C PRO A 111 0.73 3.74 21.42
N LYS A 112 0.46 4.99 21.82
CA LYS A 112 -0.88 5.58 21.91
C LYS A 112 -0.85 7.00 21.33
N PRO A 113 -0.76 7.16 19.99
CA PRO A 113 -0.78 8.48 19.39
C PRO A 113 -2.12 9.18 19.65
N ASP A 114 -2.10 10.48 19.85
CA ASP A 114 -3.31 11.30 19.80
C ASP A 114 -3.78 11.52 18.35
N ALA A 115 -4.94 12.18 18.17
CA ALA A 115 -5.52 12.42 16.85
C ALA A 115 -4.58 13.21 15.90
N ARG A 116 -3.83 14.18 16.43
CA ARG A 116 -2.89 14.99 15.63
C ARG A 116 -1.69 14.15 15.23
N GLN A 117 -1.17 13.32 16.14
CA GLN A 117 -0.07 12.41 15.86
C GLN A 117 -0.48 11.34 14.84
N PHE A 118 -1.67 10.75 14.97
CA PHE A 118 -2.23 9.84 13.96
C PHE A 118 -2.29 10.49 12.57
N ALA A 119 -2.81 11.72 12.48
CA ALA A 119 -2.85 12.45 11.21
C ALA A 119 -1.45 12.69 10.61
N ALA A 120 -0.44 12.98 11.46
CA ALA A 120 0.94 13.13 11.01
C ALA A 120 1.55 11.81 10.51
N ILE A 121 1.25 10.68 11.14
CA ILE A 121 1.69 9.36 10.71
C ILE A 121 1.05 8.97 9.36
N ARG A 122 -0.27 9.23 9.19
CA ARG A 122 -0.95 9.06 7.88
C ARG A 122 -0.33 9.93 6.79
N SER A 123 -0.11 11.21 7.08
CA SER A 123 0.53 12.16 6.17
C SER A 123 1.91 11.68 5.71
N TRP A 124 2.73 11.22 6.65
CA TRP A 124 4.06 10.65 6.38
C TRP A 124 3.98 9.39 5.53
N PHE A 125 3.04 8.47 5.82
CA PHE A 125 2.85 7.25 5.05
C PHE A 125 2.53 7.58 3.58
N TRP A 126 1.50 8.41 3.35
CA TRP A 126 1.09 8.79 2.01
C TRP A 126 2.18 9.53 1.26
N ARG A 127 2.88 10.45 1.92
CA ARG A 127 3.99 11.20 1.30
C ARG A 127 5.07 10.24 0.83
N THR A 128 5.58 9.39 1.71
CA THR A 128 6.69 8.49 1.39
C THR A 128 6.31 7.41 0.37
N ALA A 129 5.07 6.92 0.39
CA ALA A 129 4.55 5.97 -0.59
C ALA A 129 4.40 6.60 -1.99
N LEU A 130 3.79 7.79 -2.09
CA LEU A 130 3.45 8.41 -3.36
C LEU A 130 4.64 9.10 -4.05
N THR A 131 5.66 9.52 -3.30
CA THR A 131 6.89 10.10 -3.87
C THR A 131 7.96 9.04 -4.18
N GLY A 132 7.70 7.77 -3.88
CA GLY A 132 8.67 6.68 -4.01
C GLY A 132 9.90 6.84 -3.13
N TYR A 133 9.74 7.40 -1.93
CA TYR A 133 10.85 7.73 -1.02
C TYR A 133 11.74 6.52 -0.70
N TYR A 134 11.13 5.34 -0.57
CA TYR A 134 11.81 4.09 -0.23
C TYR A 134 12.51 3.41 -1.42
N GLU A 135 12.43 3.98 -2.63
CA GLU A 135 13.33 3.60 -3.74
C GLU A 135 14.78 3.95 -3.32
N GLY A 136 15.61 2.91 -3.18
CA GLY A 136 17.00 3.06 -2.72
C GLY A 136 17.13 3.45 -1.25
N TRP A 137 16.33 2.85 -0.35
CA TRP A 137 16.46 3.02 1.10
C TRP A 137 17.80 2.50 1.63
N ASN A 138 18.79 3.39 1.69
CA ASN A 138 20.16 3.09 2.08
C ASN A 138 20.44 3.48 3.54
N ALA A 139 21.64 3.16 4.04
CA ALA A 139 22.03 3.40 5.44
C ALA A 139 21.91 4.87 5.87
N ARG A 140 22.09 5.84 4.96
CA ARG A 140 21.87 7.26 5.27
C ARG A 140 20.39 7.54 5.52
N LYS A 141 19.51 7.14 4.59
CA LYS A 141 18.05 7.31 4.75
C LYS A 141 17.53 6.58 5.99
N MET A 142 18.04 5.39 6.28
CA MET A 142 17.70 4.64 7.51
C MET A 142 18.01 5.43 8.79
N ALA A 143 19.17 6.10 8.85
CA ALA A 143 19.54 6.92 9.99
C ALA A 143 18.70 8.22 10.07
N GLU A 144 18.42 8.84 8.93
CA GLU A 144 17.53 10.01 8.83
C GLU A 144 16.11 9.68 9.29
N ASP A 145 15.55 8.54 8.87
CA ASP A 145 14.23 8.07 9.30
C ASP A 145 14.17 7.85 10.81
N LEU A 146 15.20 7.21 11.40
CA LEU A 146 15.28 7.04 12.86
C LEU A 146 15.34 8.38 13.61
N ALA A 147 16.11 9.33 13.10
CA ALA A 147 16.19 10.67 13.68
C ALA A 147 14.85 11.43 13.56
N ALA A 148 14.18 11.33 12.41
CA ALA A 148 12.88 11.97 12.17
C ALA A 148 11.78 11.38 13.06
N VAL A 149 11.73 10.05 13.20
CA VAL A 149 10.84 9.38 14.15
C VAL A 149 11.20 9.79 15.57
N HIS A 150 12.50 9.91 15.89
CA HIS A 150 12.93 10.32 17.21
C HIS A 150 12.36 11.68 17.60
N ALA A 151 12.62 12.69 16.76
CA ALA A 151 12.20 14.07 16.98
C ALA A 151 10.67 14.22 17.02
N PHE A 152 9.96 13.48 16.17
CA PHE A 152 8.50 13.50 16.17
C PHE A 152 7.92 12.94 17.47
N THR A 153 8.34 11.74 17.89
CA THR A 153 7.72 11.10 19.06
C THR A 153 8.23 11.67 20.40
N SER A 154 9.32 12.43 20.42
CA SER A 154 9.73 13.24 21.59
C SER A 154 9.01 14.59 21.67
N GLY A 155 8.25 14.98 20.63
CA GLY A 155 7.53 16.25 20.57
C GLY A 155 8.38 17.44 20.11
N GLU A 156 9.62 17.20 19.66
CA GLU A 156 10.49 18.23 19.07
C GLU A 156 9.93 18.75 17.74
N THR A 157 9.32 17.88 16.95
CA THR A 157 8.64 18.26 15.69
C THR A 157 7.15 17.92 15.73
N LYS A 158 6.37 18.60 14.89
CA LYS A 158 4.92 18.35 14.78
C LYS A 158 4.57 17.23 13.79
N SER A 159 5.52 16.82 12.96
CA SER A 159 5.39 15.83 11.88
C SER A 159 6.69 15.06 11.73
N ILE A 160 6.60 13.87 11.12
CA ILE A 160 7.77 13.07 10.74
C ILE A 160 8.35 13.68 9.45
N GLU A 161 9.49 14.35 9.57
CA GLU A 161 10.12 15.07 8.47
C GLU A 161 10.91 14.13 7.57
N VAL A 162 10.63 14.18 6.27
CA VAL A 162 11.33 13.40 5.24
C VAL A 162 11.62 14.30 4.05
N ASP A 163 12.80 14.14 3.46
CA ASP A 163 13.16 14.86 2.23
C ASP A 163 12.61 14.13 1.00
N THR A 164 11.53 14.68 0.43
CA THR A 164 10.85 14.14 -0.74
C THR A 164 10.63 15.22 -1.77
N ALA A 165 10.75 14.87 -3.05
CA ALA A 165 10.31 15.75 -4.13
C ALA A 165 8.81 16.08 -3.98
N PRO A 166 8.37 17.30 -4.37
CA PRO A 166 6.95 17.63 -4.39
C PRO A 166 6.16 16.66 -5.27
N LEU A 167 4.94 16.32 -4.83
CA LEU A 167 4.00 15.60 -5.67
C LEU A 167 3.71 16.41 -6.93
N SER A 168 3.74 15.75 -8.09
CA SER A 168 3.43 16.36 -9.37
C SER A 168 2.70 15.37 -10.27
N SER A 169 1.90 15.87 -11.21
CA SER A 169 1.17 15.04 -12.17
C SER A 169 2.10 14.25 -13.10
N ARG A 170 3.36 14.69 -13.24
CA ARG A 170 4.43 13.96 -13.95
C ARG A 170 4.77 12.62 -13.31
N LEU A 171 4.55 12.46 -12.00
CA LEU A 171 4.73 11.18 -11.30
C LEU A 171 3.86 10.09 -11.91
N TRP A 172 2.68 10.43 -12.44
CA TRP A 172 1.74 9.49 -13.01
C TRP A 172 1.89 9.34 -14.53
N GLN A 173 2.11 10.45 -15.24
CA GLN A 173 2.18 10.48 -16.71
C GLN A 173 3.33 9.65 -17.29
N SER A 174 4.41 9.49 -16.53
CA SER A 174 5.61 8.76 -16.96
C SER A 174 5.59 7.27 -16.66
N GLN A 175 4.51 6.75 -16.04
CA GLN A 175 4.50 5.40 -15.46
C GLN A 175 3.62 4.43 -16.23
N GLN A 176 4.23 3.29 -16.58
CA GLN A 176 3.50 2.15 -17.09
C GLN A 176 2.87 1.38 -15.92
N TYR A 177 1.68 0.83 -16.17
CA TYR A 177 1.06 -0.10 -15.25
C TYR A 177 1.85 -1.42 -15.24
N ARG A 178 2.39 -1.75 -14.07
CA ARG A 178 3.09 -3.02 -13.80
C ARG A 178 2.65 -3.50 -12.43
N ARG A 179 1.82 -4.55 -12.42
CA ARG A 179 1.11 -5.07 -11.24
C ARG A 179 1.95 -5.02 -9.95
N ASP A 180 3.14 -5.60 -9.98
CA ASP A 180 3.95 -5.79 -8.75
C ASP A 180 4.88 -4.62 -8.42
N SER A 181 4.89 -3.56 -9.23
CA SER A 181 5.71 -2.38 -8.96
C SER A 181 5.19 -1.61 -7.76
N ALA A 182 6.10 -1.11 -6.93
CA ALA A 182 5.78 -0.26 -5.78
C ALA A 182 4.86 0.92 -6.16
N ARG A 183 5.11 1.55 -7.32
CA ARG A 183 4.30 2.65 -7.84
C ARG A 183 2.87 2.23 -8.17
N THR A 184 2.68 1.03 -8.74
CA THR A 184 1.33 0.51 -9.02
C THR A 184 0.58 0.20 -7.73
N LYS A 185 1.26 -0.36 -6.72
CA LYS A 185 0.67 -0.57 -5.39
C LYS A 185 0.29 0.73 -4.70
N ALA A 186 1.15 1.74 -4.72
CA ALA A 186 0.84 3.07 -4.18
C ALA A 186 -0.35 3.72 -4.90
N PHE A 187 -0.38 3.61 -6.23
CA PHE A 187 -1.50 4.07 -7.04
C PHE A 187 -2.80 3.33 -6.71
N ALA A 188 -2.75 2.01 -6.57
CA ALA A 188 -3.91 1.19 -6.20
C ALA A 188 -4.47 1.56 -4.83
N LEU A 189 -3.61 1.78 -3.83
CA LEU A 189 -4.03 2.27 -2.51
C LEU A 189 -4.68 3.65 -2.59
N LEU A 190 -4.11 4.56 -3.40
CA LEU A 190 -4.69 5.88 -3.62
C LEU A 190 -6.09 5.79 -4.25
N LEU A 191 -6.30 4.88 -5.22
CA LEU A 191 -7.61 4.62 -5.80
C LEU A 191 -8.57 4.04 -4.75
N ALA A 192 -8.12 3.05 -3.97
CA ALA A 192 -8.94 2.43 -2.93
C ALA A 192 -9.39 3.45 -1.87
N ALA A 193 -8.49 4.36 -1.47
CA ALA A 193 -8.78 5.40 -0.50
C ALA A 193 -9.88 6.38 -0.96
N ALA A 194 -10.09 6.53 -2.27
CA ALA A 194 -11.16 7.35 -2.83
C ALA A 194 -12.56 6.69 -2.71
N GLY A 195 -12.64 5.42 -2.30
CA GLY A 195 -13.90 4.70 -2.14
C GLY A 195 -14.63 4.44 -3.46
N PRO A 196 -13.98 3.79 -4.44
CA PRO A 196 -14.53 3.67 -5.77
C PRO A 196 -15.82 2.84 -5.77
N ARG A 197 -16.76 3.25 -6.62
CA ARG A 197 -18.00 2.53 -6.88
C ARG A 197 -17.98 1.96 -8.29
N ASP A 198 -18.55 0.77 -8.42
CA ASP A 198 -18.68 0.11 -9.69
C ASP A 198 -19.52 0.95 -10.66
N LEU A 199 -19.01 1.11 -11.87
CA LEU A 199 -19.55 2.04 -12.86
C LEU A 199 -21.02 1.72 -13.21
N ARG A 200 -21.33 0.45 -13.42
CA ARG A 200 -22.66 -0.01 -13.84
C ARG A 200 -23.60 -0.23 -12.67
N THR A 201 -23.15 -0.93 -11.63
CA THR A 201 -24.02 -1.37 -10.52
C THR A 201 -24.10 -0.37 -9.37
N GLY A 202 -23.16 0.58 -9.28
CA GLY A 202 -23.06 1.51 -8.15
C GLY A 202 -22.62 0.88 -6.83
N GLN A 203 -22.38 -0.43 -6.82
CA GLN A 203 -21.89 -1.16 -5.65
C GLN A 203 -20.51 -0.64 -5.25
N ARG A 204 -20.25 -0.57 -3.95
CA ARG A 204 -18.90 -0.27 -3.45
C ARG A 204 -17.96 -1.37 -3.92
N ILE A 205 -16.82 -0.97 -4.44
CA ILE A 205 -15.80 -1.93 -4.83
C ILE A 205 -15.15 -2.45 -3.56
N ASP A 206 -15.03 -3.77 -3.49
CA ASP A 206 -14.26 -4.44 -2.47
C ASP A 206 -12.76 -4.22 -2.74
N THR A 207 -12.22 -3.15 -2.14
CA THR A 207 -10.83 -2.75 -2.29
C THR A 207 -9.88 -3.68 -1.54
N GLY A 208 -10.29 -4.29 -0.43
CA GLY A 208 -9.47 -5.26 0.30
C GLY A 208 -9.19 -6.49 -0.57
N ARG A 209 -10.21 -7.03 -1.22
CA ARG A 209 -10.06 -8.12 -2.19
C ARG A 209 -9.32 -7.66 -3.44
N ALA A 210 -9.62 -6.47 -3.98
CA ALA A 210 -8.94 -5.90 -5.15
C ALA A 210 -7.42 -5.77 -4.97
N LEU A 211 -7.00 -5.44 -3.74
CA LEU A 211 -5.60 -5.25 -3.38
C LEU A 211 -4.92 -6.59 -3.02
N ALA A 212 -5.63 -7.49 -2.33
CA ALA A 212 -5.07 -8.76 -1.84
C ALA A 212 -4.93 -9.85 -2.92
N VAL A 213 -5.90 -9.95 -3.83
CA VAL A 213 -5.95 -11.06 -4.79
C VAL A 213 -5.23 -10.67 -6.07
N SER A 214 -4.00 -11.16 -6.24
CA SER A 214 -3.18 -10.95 -7.44
C SER A 214 -3.85 -11.39 -8.76
N ASN A 215 -4.91 -12.21 -8.70
CA ASN A 215 -5.62 -12.75 -9.86
C ASN A 215 -7.00 -12.12 -10.12
N ASP A 216 -7.63 -11.44 -9.15
CA ASP A 216 -8.93 -10.83 -9.37
C ASP A 216 -8.74 -9.47 -10.04
N MET A 217 -9.06 -9.49 -11.33
CA MET A 217 -9.02 -8.37 -12.25
C MET A 217 -10.06 -7.34 -11.83
N GLN A 218 -9.74 -6.45 -10.90
CA GLN A 218 -10.50 -5.21 -10.73
C GLN A 218 -9.79 -3.99 -11.30
N TYR A 219 -8.51 -4.11 -11.69
CA TYR A 219 -7.78 -3.05 -12.40
C TYR A 219 -8.02 -3.14 -13.90
N HIS A 220 -8.75 -2.17 -14.43
CA HIS A 220 -9.17 -2.15 -15.83
C HIS A 220 -8.78 -0.86 -16.53
N HIS A 221 -8.51 -0.97 -17.82
CA HIS A 221 -8.25 0.18 -18.66
C HIS A 221 -9.57 0.92 -18.93
N PHE A 222 -9.67 2.18 -18.50
CA PHE A 222 -10.84 3.03 -18.74
C PHE A 222 -11.06 3.22 -20.23
N PHE A 223 -9.99 3.54 -20.98
CA PHE A 223 -9.95 3.39 -22.43
C PHE A 223 -9.50 1.98 -22.77
N PRO A 224 -10.36 1.12 -23.35
CA PRO A 224 -9.99 -0.26 -23.63
C PRO A 224 -8.76 -0.36 -24.52
N LYS A 225 -7.81 -1.22 -24.14
CA LYS A 225 -6.57 -1.43 -24.89
C LYS A 225 -6.83 -1.77 -26.35
N ALA A 226 -7.76 -2.69 -26.60
CA ALA A 226 -8.12 -3.12 -27.95
C ALA A 226 -8.66 -1.96 -28.80
N TRP A 227 -9.45 -1.06 -28.21
CA TRP A 227 -9.90 0.16 -28.88
C TRP A 227 -8.72 1.09 -29.19
N LEU A 228 -7.87 1.39 -28.20
CA LEU A 228 -6.69 2.25 -28.38
C LEU A 228 -5.72 1.71 -29.44
N THR A 229 -5.54 0.39 -29.54
CA THR A 229 -4.72 -0.23 -30.58
C THR A 229 -5.30 -0.02 -31.98
N ARG A 230 -6.64 -0.10 -32.14
CA ARG A 230 -7.30 0.22 -33.42
C ARG A 230 -7.14 1.70 -33.79
N GLU A 231 -7.10 2.58 -32.79
CA GLU A 231 -6.79 4.01 -32.93
C GLU A 231 -5.28 4.30 -33.11
N GLY A 232 -4.46 3.28 -33.35
CA GLY A 232 -3.04 3.43 -33.68
C GLY A 232 -2.13 3.70 -32.48
N ARG A 233 -2.60 3.48 -31.24
CA ARG A 233 -1.76 3.61 -30.03
C ARG A 233 -0.95 2.35 -29.78
N THR A 234 0.27 2.53 -29.28
CA THR A 234 1.12 1.40 -28.86
C THR A 234 0.63 0.79 -27.55
N TYR A 235 1.11 -0.41 -27.23
CA TYR A 235 0.83 -1.07 -25.96
C TYR A 235 1.23 -0.18 -24.76
N GLU A 236 2.40 0.44 -24.83
CA GLU A 236 2.95 1.30 -23.77
C GLU A 236 2.10 2.56 -23.58
N GLN A 237 1.62 3.15 -24.67
CA GLN A 237 0.71 4.31 -24.62
C GLN A 237 -0.64 3.96 -24.01
N ALA A 238 -1.13 2.73 -24.23
CA ALA A 238 -2.40 2.26 -23.66
C ALA A 238 -2.25 1.77 -22.21
N ASN A 239 -1.08 1.23 -21.82
CA ASN A 239 -0.82 0.59 -20.54
C ASN A 239 -0.20 1.55 -19.50
N THR A 240 -0.81 2.72 -19.29
CA THR A 240 -0.38 3.72 -18.30
C THR A 240 -1.18 3.60 -17.01
N LEU A 241 -0.62 4.04 -15.87
CA LEU A 241 -1.36 4.10 -14.60
C LEU A 241 -2.60 5.00 -14.71
N LEU A 242 -2.47 6.11 -15.42
CA LEU A 242 -3.55 7.08 -15.67
C LEU A 242 -4.73 6.50 -16.45
N ASN A 243 -4.57 5.37 -17.12
CA ASN A 243 -5.66 4.68 -17.79
C ASN A 243 -6.29 3.57 -16.92
N ILE A 244 -5.82 3.33 -15.70
CA ILE A 244 -6.34 2.26 -14.83
C ILE A 244 -7.42 2.79 -13.88
N VAL A 245 -8.56 2.11 -13.80
CA VAL A 245 -9.64 2.30 -12.82
C VAL A 245 -9.92 0.98 -12.10
N MET A 246 -10.55 1.07 -10.92
CA MET A 246 -11.13 -0.10 -10.26
C MET A 246 -12.55 -0.32 -10.79
N LEU A 247 -12.86 -1.50 -11.35
CA LEU A 247 -14.21 -1.90 -11.78
C LEU A 247 -14.48 -3.35 -11.38
N THR A 248 -15.74 -3.74 -11.28
CA THR A 248 -16.08 -5.17 -11.18
C THR A 248 -15.94 -5.87 -12.53
N ALA A 249 -15.86 -7.21 -12.51
CA ALA A 249 -15.87 -8.02 -13.72
C ALA A 249 -17.10 -7.76 -14.60
N ILE A 250 -18.27 -7.50 -13.98
CA ILE A 250 -19.53 -7.18 -14.69
C ILE A 250 -19.40 -5.88 -15.47
N SER A 251 -18.94 -4.80 -14.81
CA SER A 251 -18.70 -3.52 -15.48
C SER A 251 -17.63 -3.63 -16.56
N ASN A 252 -16.54 -4.36 -16.31
CA ASN A 252 -15.50 -4.55 -17.31
C ASN A 252 -15.99 -5.35 -18.53
N GLN A 253 -16.84 -6.35 -18.35
CA GLN A 253 -17.48 -7.07 -19.45
C GLN A 253 -18.42 -6.17 -20.25
N ALA A 254 -19.15 -5.26 -19.60
CA ALA A 254 -19.98 -4.27 -20.27
C ALA A 254 -19.14 -3.27 -21.08
N VAL A 255 -17.99 -2.83 -20.56
CA VAL A 255 -17.03 -1.96 -21.28
C VAL A 255 -16.44 -2.68 -22.50
N ALA A 256 -16.03 -3.95 -22.35
CA ALA A 256 -15.44 -4.78 -23.40
C ALA A 256 -14.30 -4.05 -24.16
N ASP A 257 -14.37 -4.04 -25.50
CA ASP A 257 -13.45 -3.32 -26.37
C ASP A 257 -14.08 -2.06 -26.99
N GLN A 258 -15.13 -1.52 -26.38
CA GLN A 258 -15.88 -0.40 -26.92
C GLN A 258 -15.11 0.93 -26.85
N ALA A 259 -15.47 1.87 -27.72
CA ALA A 259 -15.04 3.25 -27.57
C ALA A 259 -15.61 3.83 -26.25
N PRO A 260 -14.87 4.70 -25.53
CA PRO A 260 -15.38 5.30 -24.30
C PRO A 260 -16.71 6.02 -24.47
N ALA A 261 -16.87 6.78 -25.55
CA ALA A 261 -18.14 7.43 -25.87
C ALA A 261 -19.32 6.44 -25.93
N ALA A 262 -19.11 5.24 -26.48
CA ALA A 262 -20.16 4.25 -26.67
C ALA A 262 -20.57 3.60 -25.33
N TYR A 263 -19.61 3.07 -24.56
CA TYR A 263 -19.96 2.44 -23.28
C TYR A 263 -20.43 3.48 -22.26
N LEU A 264 -19.83 4.69 -22.22
CA LEU A 264 -20.28 5.74 -21.31
C LEU A 264 -21.72 6.16 -21.60
N LYS A 265 -22.09 6.28 -22.88
CA LYS A 265 -23.49 6.53 -23.26
C LYS A 265 -24.41 5.40 -22.78
N ALA A 266 -24.02 4.14 -22.97
CA ALA A 266 -24.82 3.00 -22.53
C ALA A 266 -25.01 2.97 -21.00
N GLU A 267 -23.96 3.30 -20.24
CA GLU A 267 -24.04 3.38 -18.77
C GLU A 267 -24.89 4.59 -18.30
N ILE A 268 -24.85 5.72 -19.00
CA ILE A 268 -25.74 6.87 -18.76
C ILE A 268 -27.19 6.52 -19.07
N ASP A 269 -27.47 5.87 -20.20
CA ASP A 269 -28.81 5.42 -20.57
C ASP A 269 -29.37 4.42 -19.53
N PHE A 270 -28.49 3.64 -18.87
CA PHE A 270 -28.86 2.64 -17.86
C PHE A 270 -29.09 3.23 -16.47
N SER A 271 -28.22 4.14 -16.01
CA SER A 271 -28.17 4.61 -14.61
C SER A 271 -28.56 6.08 -14.41
N GLY A 272 -28.63 6.87 -15.48
CA GLY A 272 -28.80 8.32 -15.44
C GLY A 272 -27.47 9.07 -15.39
N GLU A 273 -27.43 10.26 -15.98
CA GLU A 273 -26.18 11.03 -16.12
C GLU A 273 -25.63 11.51 -14.77
N GLU A 274 -26.48 11.97 -13.86
CA GLU A 274 -26.09 12.47 -12.54
C GLU A 274 -25.39 11.38 -11.72
N GLU A 275 -26.03 10.20 -11.64
CA GLU A 275 -25.51 9.04 -10.94
C GLU A 275 -24.20 8.53 -11.57
N MET A 276 -24.11 8.51 -12.90
CA MET A 276 -22.90 8.14 -13.61
C MET A 276 -21.73 9.09 -13.30
N ARG A 277 -22.00 10.40 -13.26
CA ARG A 277 -20.98 11.42 -12.92
C ARG A 277 -20.50 11.24 -11.49
N ALA A 278 -21.39 11.00 -10.53
CA ALA A 278 -21.02 10.71 -9.14
C ALA A 278 -20.13 9.46 -9.01
N ARG A 279 -20.40 8.40 -9.78
CA ARG A 279 -19.56 7.19 -9.80
C ARG A 279 -18.18 7.45 -10.40
N LEU A 280 -18.12 8.24 -11.47
CA LEU A 280 -16.86 8.64 -12.11
C LEU A 280 -15.97 9.48 -11.18
N GLU A 281 -16.54 10.35 -10.36
CA GLU A 281 -15.80 11.09 -9.33
C GLU A 281 -15.10 10.16 -8.34
N GLY A 282 -15.79 9.11 -7.87
CA GLY A 282 -15.20 8.06 -7.02
C GLY A 282 -14.13 7.21 -7.72
N LEU A 283 -14.09 7.20 -9.06
CA LEU A 283 -13.04 6.60 -9.88
C LEU A 283 -11.91 7.58 -10.23
N LEU A 284 -11.96 8.79 -9.65
CA LEU A 284 -11.06 9.91 -9.89
C LEU A 284 -11.03 10.31 -11.37
N VAL A 285 -12.22 10.32 -11.99
CA VAL A 285 -12.47 10.83 -13.35
C VAL A 285 -13.30 12.10 -13.20
N SER A 286 -12.63 13.26 -13.24
CA SER A 286 -13.29 14.57 -13.15
C SER A 286 -14.20 14.86 -14.36
N PRO A 287 -15.10 15.85 -14.28
CA PRO A 287 -15.93 16.27 -15.41
C PRO A 287 -15.13 16.57 -16.68
N GLN A 288 -13.96 17.20 -16.55
CA GLN A 288 -13.08 17.48 -17.68
C GLN A 288 -12.52 16.20 -18.31
N ALA A 289 -12.15 15.20 -17.49
CA ALA A 289 -11.69 13.91 -17.98
C ALA A 289 -12.84 13.15 -18.67
N PHE A 290 -14.03 13.15 -18.08
CA PHE A 290 -15.23 12.57 -18.68
C PHE A 290 -15.54 13.17 -20.05
N ASP A 291 -15.57 14.50 -20.18
CA ASP A 291 -15.84 15.17 -21.46
C ASP A 291 -14.80 14.80 -22.52
N ALA A 292 -13.53 14.68 -22.14
CA ALA A 292 -12.47 14.20 -23.03
C ALA A 292 -12.70 12.74 -23.45
N ALA A 293 -13.16 11.88 -22.53
CA ALA A 293 -13.48 10.49 -22.84
C ALA A 293 -14.65 10.35 -23.82
N VAL A 294 -15.71 11.15 -23.65
CA VAL A 294 -16.84 11.19 -24.59
C VAL A 294 -16.42 11.65 -25.98
N ARG A 295 -15.42 12.55 -26.07
CA ARG A 295 -14.83 12.96 -27.37
C ARG A 295 -13.82 11.96 -27.94
N GLY A 296 -13.42 10.94 -27.18
CA GLY A 296 -12.33 10.03 -27.57
C GLY A 296 -10.93 10.64 -27.46
N ASP A 297 -10.79 11.82 -26.83
CA ASP A 297 -9.53 12.55 -26.70
C ASP A 297 -8.64 11.95 -25.60
N TYR A 298 -8.04 10.79 -25.88
CA TYR A 298 -7.25 10.02 -24.90
C TYR A 298 -6.17 10.85 -24.19
N GLN A 299 -5.42 11.68 -24.92
CA GLN A 299 -4.36 12.48 -24.30
C GLN A 299 -4.90 13.58 -23.37
N VAL A 300 -6.04 14.19 -23.71
CA VAL A 300 -6.70 15.19 -22.87
C VAL A 300 -7.27 14.54 -21.62
N PHE A 301 -7.86 13.34 -21.76
CA PHE A 301 -8.30 12.52 -20.64
C PHE A 301 -7.15 12.23 -19.66
N LEU A 302 -6.01 11.74 -20.16
CA LEU A 302 -4.86 11.42 -19.30
C LEU A 302 -4.37 12.65 -18.54
N THR A 303 -4.29 13.82 -19.20
CA THR A 303 -3.88 15.07 -18.54
C THR A 303 -4.86 15.49 -17.46
N ALA A 304 -6.16 15.56 -17.76
CA ALA A 304 -7.19 15.96 -16.79
C ALA A 304 -7.27 14.99 -15.59
N ARG A 305 -7.12 13.69 -15.85
CA ARG A 305 -7.10 12.67 -14.82
C ARG A 305 -5.85 12.74 -13.95
N ALA A 306 -4.69 13.05 -14.52
CA ALA A 306 -3.45 13.22 -13.76
C ALA A 306 -3.53 14.36 -12.74
N GLU A 307 -4.21 15.46 -13.08
CA GLU A 307 -4.45 16.58 -12.16
C GLU A 307 -5.45 16.20 -11.05
N THR A 308 -6.49 15.44 -11.40
CA THR A 308 -7.47 14.91 -10.42
C THR A 308 -6.79 14.00 -9.40
N LEU A 309 -5.95 13.08 -9.87
CA LEU A 309 -5.16 12.18 -9.03
C LEU A 309 -4.14 12.95 -8.16
N LEU A 310 -3.52 14.00 -8.70
CA LEU A 310 -2.60 14.84 -7.95
C LEU A 310 -3.32 15.58 -6.80
N ALA A 311 -4.49 16.16 -7.07
CA ALA A 311 -5.28 16.83 -6.03
C ALA A 311 -5.63 15.86 -4.91
N TRP A 312 -6.12 14.66 -5.25
CA TRP A 312 -6.43 13.63 -4.26
C TRP A 312 -5.19 13.17 -3.47
N ALA A 313 -4.06 12.95 -4.15
CA ALA A 313 -2.79 12.64 -3.50
C ALA A 313 -2.37 13.72 -2.47
N GLN A 314 -2.55 15.00 -2.82
CA GLN A 314 -2.23 16.12 -1.93
C GLN A 314 -3.15 16.16 -0.71
N ASP A 315 -4.43 15.82 -0.87
CA ASP A 315 -5.38 15.77 0.24
C ASP A 315 -5.07 14.63 1.20
N LEU A 316 -4.74 13.44 0.68
CA LEU A 316 -4.23 12.32 1.50
C LEU A 316 -2.99 12.71 2.30
N VAL A 317 -2.02 13.41 1.68
CA VAL A 317 -0.84 13.92 2.37
C VAL A 317 -1.17 15.01 3.39
N LYS A 318 -2.27 15.76 3.24
CA LYS A 318 -2.75 16.72 4.25
C LYS A 318 -3.57 16.05 5.36
N GLY A 319 -3.79 14.74 5.29
CA GLY A 319 -4.48 13.97 6.31
C GLY A 319 -5.98 13.82 6.08
N ALA A 320 -6.45 13.91 4.84
CA ALA A 320 -7.82 13.58 4.48
C ALA A 320 -8.20 12.17 4.98
N GLU A 321 -9.47 12.02 5.36
CA GLU A 321 -10.04 10.72 5.70
C GLU A 321 -10.16 9.88 4.42
N ILE A 322 -9.86 8.58 4.55
CA ILE A 322 -10.05 7.61 3.47
C ILE A 322 -11.46 7.01 3.57
N ALA A 323 -12.00 6.53 2.45
CA ALA A 323 -13.24 5.77 2.50
C ALA A 323 -13.08 4.51 3.34
N GLU A 324 -14.05 4.22 4.23
CA GLU A 324 -14.02 3.03 5.08
C GLU A 324 -13.98 1.76 4.22
N PRO A 325 -13.11 0.78 4.48
CA PRO A 325 -13.17 -0.50 3.79
C PRO A 325 -14.52 -1.19 4.07
N LEU A 326 -14.97 -2.05 3.15
CA LEU A 326 -16.11 -2.91 3.43
C LEU A 326 -15.74 -3.89 4.55
N ASP A 327 -16.68 -4.15 5.48
CA ASP A 327 -16.49 -5.20 6.48
C ASP A 327 -16.29 -6.54 5.77
N HIS A 328 -15.15 -7.17 6.03
CA HIS A 328 -14.76 -8.43 5.44
C HIS A 328 -14.96 -9.59 6.41
N GLU A 329 -15.71 -10.60 6.00
CA GLU A 329 -15.39 -11.96 6.44
C GLU A 329 -14.11 -12.40 5.72
N PRO A 330 -13.14 -13.02 6.41
CA PRO A 330 -11.89 -13.44 5.79
C PRO A 330 -12.17 -14.40 4.63
N ASP A 331 -11.66 -14.06 3.45
CA ASP A 331 -11.82 -14.88 2.25
C ASP A 331 -11.18 -16.28 2.50
N PRO A 332 -11.93 -17.38 2.38
CA PRO A 332 -11.40 -18.73 2.57
C PRO A 332 -10.29 -19.09 1.57
N GLU A 333 -10.18 -18.42 0.43
CA GLU A 333 -9.12 -18.62 -0.57
C GLU A 333 -7.82 -17.89 -0.19
N VAL A 334 -7.91 -16.68 0.36
CA VAL A 334 -6.79 -15.95 0.99
C VAL A 334 -6.30 -16.72 2.23
N THR A 335 -7.24 -17.28 2.99
CA THR A 335 -6.95 -18.15 4.13
C THR A 335 -6.34 -19.48 3.68
N ARG A 336 -6.75 -20.07 2.55
CA ARG A 336 -6.10 -21.29 2.03
C ARG A 336 -4.66 -21.05 1.59
N ARG A 337 -4.37 -19.95 0.90
CA ARG A 337 -3.00 -19.63 0.47
C ARG A 337 -2.05 -19.38 1.66
N SER A 338 -2.56 -18.96 2.81
CA SER A 338 -1.74 -18.87 4.02
C SER A 338 -1.43 -20.24 4.65
N HIS A 339 -2.20 -21.29 4.33
CA HIS A 339 -2.01 -22.66 4.83
C HIS A 339 -1.36 -23.61 3.80
N GLU A 340 -1.47 -23.35 2.48
CA GLU A 340 -0.91 -24.23 1.43
C GLU A 340 0.62 -24.12 1.25
N VAL A 341 1.28 -23.12 1.85
CA VAL A 341 2.76 -23.02 1.85
C VAL A 341 3.40 -23.84 2.98
N GLU A 342 2.59 -24.47 3.86
CA GLU A 342 3.08 -25.20 5.02
C GLU A 342 3.45 -26.68 4.76
N VAL A 343 3.41 -27.17 3.52
CA VAL A 343 3.90 -28.52 3.20
C VAL A 343 4.71 -28.53 1.91
N MET A 344 5.98 -28.16 2.00
CA MET A 344 7.00 -28.75 1.14
C MET A 344 8.15 -29.21 2.02
N ASP A 345 7.87 -30.31 2.70
CA ASP A 345 8.89 -31.17 3.31
C ASP A 345 9.70 -31.76 2.16
N THR A 346 10.86 -31.17 1.86
CA THR A 346 11.84 -31.79 0.96
C THR A 346 12.77 -32.67 1.78
N ASP A 347 12.20 -33.70 2.40
CA ASP A 347 12.92 -34.92 2.74
C ASP A 347 12.66 -35.93 1.61
N THR A 348 13.61 -36.00 0.68
CA THR A 348 13.88 -37.24 -0.06
C THR A 348 15.38 -37.45 -0.07
N ASP A 349 15.84 -38.13 0.96
CA ASP A 349 16.94 -39.09 0.85
C ASP A 349 16.48 -40.20 -0.10
N ASP A 350 17.11 -40.26 -1.28
CA ASP A 350 17.59 -41.48 -1.96
C ASP A 350 18.41 -41.11 -3.22
#